data_AF-A0A165WE80-F1
#
_entry.id   AF-A0A165WE80-F1
#
_cell.length_a   1.000
_cell.length_b   1.000
_cell.length_c   1.000
_cell.angle_alpha   90.00
_cell.angle_beta   90.00
_cell.angle_gamma   90.00
#
_symmetry.space_group_name_H-M   'P 1'
#
loop_
_entity.id
_entity.type
_entity.pdbx_description
1 polymer ?
#
loop_
_entity_poly.entity_id
_entity_poly.type
_entity_poly.pdbx_seq_one_letter_code
_entity_poly.pdbx_strand_id
1 'polypeptide(L)'
;LADDSEKKGKGYFSETGLFLASCRHEAALAFCDMVESGEKFKYPLALINQLIDLLPDPLLIGYDIGCGFSESAHNSQTLGPRLHACLTRFLVGGFHCYGHARSCSIDWQPLYVPGAGLEHFEGCEQIFSQSNGCARCTRMASRFHRQQLIHRFFKNWNEERYNECSK
;
A
#
# COMPACT_ATOMS: atom_id res chain seq x y z
N LEU A 1 18.91 3.85 10.69
CA LEU A 1 17.76 4.62 10.18
C LEU A 1 18.33 5.91 9.62
N ALA A 2 18.21 6.15 8.32
CA ALA A 2 18.65 7.42 7.72
C ALA A 2 17.86 8.57 8.37
N ASP A 3 18.52 9.70 8.60
CA ASP A 3 17.92 10.91 9.18
C ASP A 3 16.69 11.35 8.37
N ASP A 4 15.52 11.40 9.02
CA ASP A 4 14.24 11.79 8.42
C ASP A 4 14.18 13.28 8.04
N SER A 5 15.21 14.06 8.38
CA SER A 5 15.31 15.50 8.11
C SER A 5 15.30 15.83 6.62
N GLU A 6 15.80 14.95 5.75
CA GLU A 6 15.87 15.17 4.29
C GLU A 6 14.62 14.68 3.52
N LYS A 7 13.69 13.97 4.19
CA LYS A 7 12.50 13.37 3.54
C LYS A 7 11.25 14.26 3.58
N LYS A 8 11.38 15.52 4.00
CA LYS A 8 10.25 16.46 3.96
C LYS A 8 10.16 17.06 2.56
N GLY A 9 9.08 16.74 1.85
CA GLY A 9 8.74 17.46 0.62
C GLY A 9 8.84 18.96 0.90
N LYS A 10 9.57 19.69 0.04
CA LYS A 10 9.66 21.15 0.13
C LYS A 10 8.21 21.65 0.23
N GLY A 11 7.82 22.24 1.36
CA GLY A 11 6.41 22.42 1.81
C GLY A 11 5.53 23.34 0.95
N TYR A 12 5.63 23.23 -0.37
CA TYR A 12 4.91 23.98 -1.38
C TYR A 12 3.55 23.35 -1.72
N PHE A 13 3.34 22.07 -1.41
CA PHE A 13 2.12 21.33 -1.74
C PHE A 13 1.50 20.68 -0.50
N SER A 14 0.19 20.81 -0.35
CA SER A 14 -0.58 20.12 0.70
C SER A 14 -0.62 18.62 0.44
N GLU A 15 -0.93 18.18 -0.79
CA GLU A 15 -0.84 16.78 -1.20
C GLU A 15 0.59 16.44 -1.64
N THR A 16 1.26 15.63 -0.83
CA THR A 16 2.67 15.26 -1.01
C THR A 16 2.85 13.95 -1.78
N GLY A 17 1.79 13.15 -1.90
CA GLY A 17 1.84 11.86 -2.59
C GLY A 17 0.50 11.12 -2.56
N LEU A 18 0.56 9.84 -2.90
CA LEU A 18 -0.57 8.93 -2.91
C LEU A 18 -0.17 7.67 -2.11
N PHE A 19 -1.05 7.22 -1.22
CA PHE A 19 -0.95 5.91 -0.59
C PHE A 19 -1.97 4.97 -1.25
N LEU A 20 -1.58 3.73 -1.52
CA LEU A 20 -2.34 2.78 -2.33
C LEU A 20 -2.27 1.39 -1.71
N ALA A 21 -3.36 0.64 -1.82
CA ALA A 21 -3.39 -0.81 -1.61
C ALA A 21 -3.90 -1.49 -2.89
N SER A 22 -3.22 -2.55 -3.31
CA SER A 22 -3.59 -3.37 -4.46
C SER A 22 -3.80 -4.83 -4.08
N CYS A 23 -4.51 -5.58 -4.92
CA CYS A 23 -4.58 -7.03 -4.81
C CYS A 23 -3.46 -7.71 -5.63
N ARG A 24 -3.39 -9.05 -5.52
CA ARG A 24 -2.50 -9.92 -6.32
C ARG A 24 -2.69 -9.85 -7.84
N HIS A 25 -3.78 -9.25 -8.30
CA HIS A 25 -4.07 -9.04 -9.73
C HIS A 25 -3.63 -7.64 -10.18
N GLU A 26 -2.84 -6.94 -9.35
CA GLU A 26 -2.38 -5.58 -9.58
C GLU A 26 -3.52 -4.56 -9.75
N ALA A 27 -4.74 -4.89 -9.32
CA ALA A 27 -5.85 -3.94 -9.29
C ALA A 27 -5.77 -3.07 -8.03
N ALA A 28 -5.96 -1.75 -8.20
CA ALA A 28 -6.03 -0.79 -7.11
C ALA A 28 -7.33 -0.98 -6.31
N LEU A 29 -7.22 -1.39 -5.05
CA LEU A 29 -8.38 -1.64 -4.18
C LEU A 29 -8.82 -0.39 -3.42
N ALA A 30 -7.86 0.36 -2.88
CA ALA A 30 -8.10 1.59 -2.14
C ALA A 30 -6.89 2.51 -2.24
N PHE A 31 -7.11 3.83 -2.24
CA PHE A 31 -6.03 4.82 -2.26
C PHE A 31 -6.47 6.12 -1.60
N CYS A 32 -5.51 6.90 -1.10
CA CYS A 32 -5.77 8.22 -0.54
C CYS A 32 -4.60 9.19 -0.74
N ASP A 33 -4.88 10.48 -0.72
CA ASP A 33 -3.84 11.52 -0.77
C ASP A 33 -3.03 11.55 0.54
N MET A 34 -1.70 11.59 0.42
CA MET A 34 -0.82 11.87 1.55
C MET A 34 -0.76 13.38 1.80
N VAL A 35 -1.59 13.87 2.71
CA VAL A 35 -1.69 15.29 3.07
C VAL A 35 -0.65 15.70 4.13
N GLU A 36 0.17 16.70 3.79
CA GLU A 36 1.13 17.44 4.64
C GLU A 36 2.15 16.58 5.39
N SER A 37 2.35 15.35 4.92
CA SER A 37 3.30 14.41 5.48
C SER A 37 3.68 13.37 4.47
N GLY A 38 4.88 12.81 4.60
CA GLY A 38 5.19 11.53 3.97
C GLY A 38 4.33 10.39 4.54
N GLU A 39 4.80 9.17 4.30
CA GLU A 39 4.08 7.95 4.63
C GLU A 39 4.02 7.71 6.15
N LYS A 40 2.93 8.17 6.77
CA LYS A 40 2.62 7.94 8.18
C LYS A 40 1.68 6.75 8.32
N PHE A 41 1.75 6.03 9.45
CA PHE A 41 0.91 4.86 9.73
C PHE A 41 -0.60 5.10 9.65
N LYS A 42 -1.08 6.35 9.76
CA LYS A 42 -2.49 6.68 9.55
C LYS A 42 -3.04 6.23 8.18
N TYR A 43 -2.22 6.23 7.13
CA TYR A 43 -2.66 5.86 5.78
C TYR A 43 -2.86 4.34 5.62
N PRO A 44 -1.86 3.48 5.91
CA PRO A 44 -2.09 2.03 5.87
C PRO A 44 -3.18 1.60 6.85
N LEU A 45 -3.22 2.15 8.07
CA LEU A 45 -4.29 1.84 9.02
C LEU A 45 -5.69 2.17 8.47
N ALA A 46 -5.86 3.33 7.83
CA ALA A 46 -7.14 3.73 7.25
C ALA A 46 -7.56 2.82 6.08
N LEU A 47 -6.63 2.52 5.17
CA LEU A 47 -6.92 1.64 4.03
C LEU A 47 -7.26 0.22 4.49
N ILE A 48 -6.48 -0.34 5.43
CA ILE A 48 -6.73 -1.68 5.96
C ILE A 48 -8.07 -1.71 6.69
N ASN A 49 -8.39 -0.68 7.49
CA ASN A 49 -9.67 -0.60 8.19
C ASN A 49 -10.89 -0.58 7.25
N GLN A 50 -10.73 -0.05 6.03
CA GLN A 50 -11.75 -0.11 4.99
C GLN A 50 -11.78 -1.47 4.27
N LEU A 51 -10.62 -2.03 3.94
CA LEU A 51 -10.53 -3.25 3.14
C LEU A 51 -10.88 -4.51 3.93
N ILE A 52 -10.68 -4.52 5.24
CA ILE A 52 -10.96 -5.69 6.09
C ILE A 52 -12.45 -6.09 6.11
N ASP A 53 -13.37 -5.17 5.82
CA ASP A 53 -14.80 -5.47 5.67
C ASP A 53 -15.18 -6.02 4.29
N LEU A 54 -14.30 -5.84 3.30
CA LEU A 54 -14.58 -6.12 1.89
C LEU A 54 -13.89 -7.38 1.38
N LEU A 55 -12.84 -7.83 2.06
CA LEU A 55 -12.00 -8.94 1.65
C LEU A 55 -12.27 -10.17 2.55
N PRO A 56 -12.18 -11.39 2.00
CA PRO A 56 -12.34 -12.61 2.78
C PRO A 56 -11.11 -12.90 3.64
N ASP A 57 -11.35 -13.51 4.79
CA ASP A 57 -10.31 -14.00 5.71
C ASP A 57 -9.83 -15.41 5.33
N PRO A 58 -8.56 -15.78 5.63
CA PRO A 58 -7.52 -14.97 6.27
C PRO A 58 -6.88 -13.96 5.31
N LEU A 59 -6.44 -12.81 5.84
CA LEU A 59 -5.88 -11.72 5.05
C LEU A 59 -4.33 -11.64 5.16
N LEU A 60 -3.64 -11.74 4.03
CA LEU A 60 -2.20 -11.47 3.94
C LEU A 60 -1.96 -10.07 3.38
N ILE A 61 -1.16 -9.26 4.08
CA ILE A 61 -0.90 -7.87 3.71
C ILE A 61 0.60 -7.66 3.54
N GLY A 62 1.01 -7.35 2.31
CA GLY A 62 2.37 -6.92 2.02
C GLY A 62 2.55 -5.44 2.29
N TYR A 63 3.67 -5.09 2.90
CA TYR A 63 4.09 -3.70 3.11
C TYR A 63 5.61 -3.63 3.28
N ASP A 64 6.26 -2.63 2.69
CA ASP A 64 7.73 -2.48 2.72
C ASP A 64 8.29 -2.60 4.12
N ILE A 65 7.62 -1.98 5.09
CA ILE A 65 7.97 -2.02 6.51
C ILE A 65 7.04 -2.90 7.33
N GLY A 66 6.40 -3.90 6.72
CA GLY A 66 5.44 -4.82 7.34
C GLY A 66 5.96 -5.47 8.62
N CYS A 67 7.25 -5.80 8.68
CA CYS A 67 7.88 -6.36 9.88
C CYS A 67 7.88 -5.41 11.09
N GLY A 68 7.97 -4.10 10.87
CA GLY A 68 7.89 -3.08 11.93
C GLY A 68 6.47 -2.56 12.15
N PHE A 69 5.68 -2.50 11.08
CA PHE A 69 4.29 -2.03 11.12
C PHE A 69 3.36 -3.01 11.82
N SER A 70 3.61 -4.32 11.70
CA SER A 70 2.75 -5.38 12.22
C SER A 70 2.40 -5.20 13.70
N GLU A 71 3.40 -4.91 14.55
CA GLU A 71 3.19 -4.70 15.98
C GLU A 71 2.28 -3.50 16.24
N SER A 72 2.55 -2.38 15.58
CA SER A 72 1.74 -1.17 15.72
C SER A 72 0.30 -1.37 15.26
N ALA A 73 0.10 -2.12 14.18
CA ALA A 73 -1.23 -2.42 13.64
C ALA A 73 -2.02 -3.36 14.58
N HIS A 74 -1.42 -4.46 15.01
CA HIS A 74 -2.07 -5.42 15.90
C HIS A 74 -2.32 -4.89 17.32
N ASN A 75 -1.50 -3.95 17.80
CA ASN A 75 -1.68 -3.28 19.09
C ASN A 75 -2.58 -2.04 19.01
N SER A 76 -3.04 -1.65 17.81
CA SER A 76 -3.99 -0.56 17.66
C SER A 76 -5.30 -0.87 18.39
N GLN A 77 -5.76 0.04 19.25
CA GLN A 77 -7.00 -0.14 20.02
C GLN A 77 -8.23 -0.32 19.11
N THR A 78 -8.24 0.32 17.94
CA THR A 78 -9.39 0.30 17.03
C THR A 78 -9.30 -0.82 15.99
N LEU A 79 -8.12 -1.04 15.41
CA LEU A 79 -7.94 -1.97 14.30
C LEU A 79 -7.42 -3.33 14.75
N GLY A 80 -6.62 -3.40 15.81
CA GLY A 80 -6.00 -4.61 16.32
C GLY A 80 -6.97 -5.77 16.53
N PRO A 81 -8.09 -5.59 17.29
CA PRO A 81 -9.07 -6.66 17.48
C PRO A 81 -9.65 -7.22 16.18
N ARG A 82 -9.81 -6.37 15.17
CA ARG A 82 -10.33 -6.77 13.84
C ARG A 82 -9.28 -7.55 13.06
N LEU A 83 -8.01 -7.12 13.08
CA LEU A 83 -6.91 -7.85 12.43
C LEU A 83 -6.73 -9.25 13.02
N HIS A 84 -6.84 -9.38 14.34
CA HIS A 84 -6.79 -10.67 15.03
C HIS A 84 -7.97 -11.57 14.63
N ALA A 85 -9.19 -11.02 14.55
CA ALA A 85 -10.37 -11.77 14.13
C ALA A 85 -10.26 -12.28 12.68
N CYS A 86 -9.68 -11.47 11.79
CA CYS A 86 -9.44 -11.77 10.39
C CYS A 86 -8.19 -12.62 10.13
N LEU A 87 -7.51 -13.09 11.19
CA LEU A 87 -6.26 -13.86 11.11
C LEU A 87 -5.21 -13.19 10.21
N THR A 88 -5.08 -11.87 10.34
CA THR A 88 -4.23 -11.08 9.44
C THR A 88 -2.76 -11.38 9.68
N ARG A 89 -1.98 -11.51 8.61
CA ARG A 89 -0.51 -11.56 8.68
C ARG A 89 0.10 -10.51 7.76
N PHE A 90 1.00 -9.70 8.32
CA PHE A 90 1.83 -8.79 7.55
C PHE A 90 3.05 -9.51 6.99
N LEU A 91 3.46 -9.07 5.81
CA LEU A 91 4.62 -9.55 5.06
C LEU A 91 5.41 -8.35 4.56
N VAL A 92 6.67 -8.60 4.22
CA VAL A 92 7.52 -7.62 3.54
C VAL A 92 7.68 -8.06 2.09
N GLY A 93 7.55 -7.13 1.14
CA GLY A 93 7.69 -7.41 -0.29
C GLY A 93 8.98 -8.19 -0.61
N GLY A 94 8.91 -9.09 -1.58
CA GLY A 94 9.99 -10.03 -1.89
C GLY A 94 11.32 -9.33 -2.19
N PHE A 95 11.32 -8.16 -2.82
CA PHE A 95 12.52 -7.37 -3.09
C PHE A 95 12.94 -6.57 -1.86
N HIS A 96 11.99 -5.97 -1.14
CA HIS A 96 12.25 -5.19 0.07
C HIS A 96 12.83 -6.01 1.23
N CYS A 97 12.45 -7.29 1.32
CA CYS A 97 12.92 -8.23 2.34
C CYS A 97 14.45 -8.34 2.43
N TYR A 98 15.17 -8.11 1.34
CA TYR A 98 16.63 -8.16 1.31
C TYR A 98 17.30 -6.88 1.81
N GLY A 99 16.58 -5.75 1.83
CA GLY A 99 17.04 -4.49 2.42
C GLY A 99 16.91 -4.44 3.95
N HIS A 100 16.24 -5.43 4.54
CA HIS A 100 15.98 -5.52 5.97
C HIS A 100 17.02 -6.37 6.70
N ALA A 101 16.85 -6.53 8.03
CA ALA A 101 17.63 -7.47 8.81
C ALA A 101 17.48 -8.90 8.23
N ARG A 102 18.54 -9.72 8.33
CA ARG A 102 18.55 -11.08 7.77
C ARG A 102 17.37 -11.95 8.24
N SER A 103 16.92 -11.77 9.48
CA SER A 103 15.73 -12.45 10.01
C SER A 103 14.45 -12.07 9.26
N CYS A 104 14.34 -10.85 8.74
CA CYS A 104 13.18 -10.43 7.94
C CYS A 104 13.03 -11.25 6.66
N SER A 105 14.13 -11.59 6.00
CA SER A 105 14.09 -12.44 4.81
C SER A 105 13.64 -13.88 5.10
N ILE A 106 13.64 -14.31 6.37
CA ILE A 106 13.23 -15.67 6.78
C ILE A 106 11.79 -15.63 7.30
N ASP A 107 11.49 -14.73 8.23
CA ASP A 107 10.22 -14.74 8.97
C ASP A 107 9.09 -14.00 8.25
N TRP A 108 9.41 -13.04 7.38
CA TRP A 108 8.45 -12.10 6.78
C TRP A 108 8.36 -12.20 5.25
N GLN A 109 9.21 -13.01 4.62
CA GLN A 109 9.23 -13.16 3.17
C GLN A 109 8.03 -14.01 2.69
N PRO A 110 7.29 -13.55 1.66
CA PRO A 110 6.12 -14.26 1.13
C PRO A 110 6.39 -15.72 0.74
N LEU A 111 7.60 -16.01 0.23
CA LEU A 111 8.01 -17.35 -0.20
C LEU A 111 7.93 -18.41 0.91
N TYR A 112 8.04 -18.00 2.17
CA TYR A 112 8.02 -18.90 3.33
C TYR A 112 6.69 -18.86 4.08
N VAL A 113 5.67 -18.15 3.57
CA VAL A 113 4.39 -17.98 4.24
C VAL A 113 3.27 -18.73 3.52
N PRO A 114 2.65 -19.73 4.16
CA PRO A 114 1.49 -20.42 3.60
C PRO A 114 0.35 -19.46 3.26
N GLY A 115 -0.26 -19.65 2.09
CA GLY A 115 -1.34 -18.80 1.57
C GLY A 115 -0.86 -17.67 0.66
N ALA A 116 0.41 -17.25 0.72
CA ALA A 116 0.97 -16.24 -0.19
C ALA A 116 1.04 -16.74 -1.64
N GLY A 117 1.30 -18.03 -1.84
CA GLY A 117 1.50 -18.61 -3.16
C GLY A 117 2.78 -18.09 -3.82
N LEU A 118 2.69 -17.71 -5.11
CA LEU A 118 3.80 -17.12 -5.87
C LEU A 118 3.77 -15.58 -5.87
N GLU A 119 2.93 -14.98 -5.02
CA GLU A 119 2.81 -13.52 -4.94
C GLU A 119 4.08 -12.92 -4.31
N HIS A 120 4.59 -11.86 -4.94
CA HIS A 120 5.78 -11.15 -4.48
C HIS A 120 5.44 -9.97 -3.57
N PHE A 121 4.18 -9.51 -3.57
CA PHE A 121 3.67 -8.37 -2.80
C PHE A 121 4.34 -7.03 -3.19
N GLU A 122 4.55 -6.84 -4.50
CA GLU A 122 5.24 -5.68 -5.11
C GLU A 122 4.35 -5.00 -6.18
N GLY A 123 3.05 -5.25 -6.11
CA GLY A 123 2.08 -4.73 -7.09
C GLY A 123 1.94 -3.21 -7.01
N CYS A 124 2.12 -2.62 -5.82
CA CYS A 124 2.03 -1.18 -5.63
C CYS A 124 3.10 -0.43 -6.45
N GLU A 125 4.31 -0.95 -6.51
CA GLU A 125 5.47 -0.40 -7.22
C GLU A 125 5.21 -0.32 -8.72
N GLN A 126 4.62 -1.38 -9.28
CA GLN A 126 4.23 -1.40 -10.70
C GLN A 126 3.15 -0.36 -11.00
N ILE A 127 2.15 -0.26 -10.14
CA ILE A 127 1.07 0.72 -10.26
C ILE A 127 1.62 2.15 -10.10
N PHE A 128 2.57 2.38 -9.18
CA PHE A 128 3.23 3.67 -9.00
C PHE A 128 4.06 4.06 -10.23
N SER A 129 4.77 3.11 -10.83
CA SER A 129 5.51 3.33 -12.07
C SER A 129 4.61 3.92 -13.16
N GLN A 130 3.40 3.36 -13.33
CA GLN A 130 2.45 3.79 -14.35
C GLN A 130 1.68 5.06 -13.98
N SER A 131 1.24 5.18 -12.72
CA SER A 131 0.49 6.34 -12.24
C SER A 131 1.33 7.62 -12.13
N ASN A 132 2.66 7.51 -12.10
CA ASN A 132 3.58 8.65 -12.19
C ASN A 132 3.35 9.51 -13.45
N GLY A 133 2.79 8.94 -14.52
CA GLY A 133 2.35 9.70 -15.70
C GLY A 133 1.34 10.80 -15.36
N CYS A 134 0.49 10.59 -14.35
CA CYS A 134 -0.49 11.59 -13.90
C CYS A 134 0.15 12.76 -13.14
N ALA A 135 1.35 12.58 -12.58
CA ALA A 135 1.98 13.57 -11.70
C ALA A 135 2.16 14.94 -12.37
N ARG A 136 2.41 14.97 -13.69
CA ARG A 136 2.60 16.22 -14.44
C ARG A 136 1.32 17.08 -14.46
N CYS A 137 0.16 16.45 -14.58
CA CYS A 137 -1.12 17.13 -14.67
C CYS A 137 -1.75 17.39 -13.28
N THR A 138 -1.37 16.60 -12.28
CA THR A 138 -1.96 16.70 -10.93
C THR A 138 -1.15 17.59 -9.97
N ARG A 139 0.13 17.86 -10.24
CA ARG A 139 1.02 18.61 -9.33
C ARG A 139 0.54 20.02 -9.02
N MET A 140 0.00 20.72 -10.00
CA MET A 140 -0.48 22.10 -9.86
C MET A 140 -2.02 22.20 -9.90
N ALA A 141 -2.71 21.06 -9.94
CA ALA A 141 -4.16 21.03 -9.99
C ALA A 141 -4.75 21.38 -8.62
N SER A 142 -5.97 21.91 -8.60
CA SER A 142 -6.73 21.96 -7.36
C SER A 142 -6.98 20.55 -6.83
N ARG A 143 -7.15 20.41 -5.51
CA ARG A 143 -7.43 19.12 -4.86
C ARG A 143 -8.53 18.31 -5.56
N PHE A 144 -9.64 18.97 -5.93
CA PHE A 144 -10.74 18.35 -6.65
C PHE A 144 -10.31 17.77 -8.00
N HIS A 145 -9.62 18.55 -8.83
CA HIS A 145 -9.19 18.09 -10.15
C HIS A 145 -8.09 17.01 -10.06
N ARG A 146 -7.19 17.12 -9.09
CA ARG A 146 -6.21 16.07 -8.77
C ARG A 146 -6.93 14.75 -8.49
N GLN A 147 -7.88 14.76 -7.57
CA GLN A 147 -8.63 13.55 -7.18
C GLN A 147 -9.44 13.00 -8.36
N GLN A 148 -10.07 13.86 -9.16
CA GLN A 148 -10.81 13.44 -10.34
C GLN A 148 -9.90 12.74 -11.37
N LEU A 149 -8.71 13.29 -11.64
CA LEU A 149 -7.76 12.71 -12.61
C LEU A 149 -7.19 11.38 -12.11
N ILE A 150 -6.80 11.31 -10.84
CA ILE A 150 -6.28 10.08 -10.22
C ILE A 150 -7.36 8.99 -10.20
N HIS A 151 -8.59 9.35 -9.83
CA HIS A 151 -9.71 8.40 -9.83
C HIS A 151 -9.98 7.84 -11.24
N ARG A 152 -9.96 8.70 -12.27
CA ARG A 152 -10.11 8.26 -13.68
C ARG A 152 -8.99 7.32 -14.10
N PHE A 153 -7.74 7.61 -13.72
CA PHE A 153 -6.61 6.73 -13.98
C PHE A 153 -6.83 5.34 -13.39
N PHE A 154 -7.17 5.25 -12.10
CA PHE A 154 -7.36 3.95 -11.45
C PHE A 154 -8.59 3.18 -11.95
N LYS A 155 -9.63 3.89 -12.36
CA LYS A 155 -10.79 3.24 -13.02
C LYS A 155 -10.34 2.53 -14.30
N ASN A 156 -9.64 3.22 -15.18
CA ASN A 156 -9.12 2.62 -16.42
C ASN A 156 -8.12 1.50 -16.14
N TRP A 157 -7.19 1.72 -15.21
CA TRP A 157 -6.21 0.72 -14.78
C TRP A 157 -6.89 -0.57 -14.32
N ASN A 158 -7.89 -0.48 -13.46
CA ASN A 158 -8.61 -1.64 -12.95
C ASN A 158 -9.43 -2.34 -14.05
N GLU A 159 -10.03 -1.58 -14.98
CA GLU A 159 -10.71 -2.17 -16.15
C GLU A 159 -9.75 -2.98 -17.02
N GLU A 160 -8.53 -2.48 -17.26
CA GLU A 160 -7.49 -3.22 -17.99
C GLU A 160 -7.06 -4.49 -17.25
N ARG A 161 -6.74 -4.40 -15.95
CA ARG A 161 -6.35 -5.58 -15.14
C ARG A 161 -7.45 -6.63 -15.09
N TYR A 162 -8.71 -6.19 -14.96
CA TYR A 162 -9.86 -7.10 -14.99
C TYR A 162 -9.95 -7.86 -16.32
N ASN A 163 -9.79 -7.16 -17.45
CA ASN A 163 -9.83 -7.76 -18.78
C ASN A 163 -8.65 -8.71 -19.05
N GLU A 164 -7.49 -8.45 -18.45
CA GLU A 164 -6.32 -9.34 -18.53
C GLU A 164 -6.51 -10.61 -17.69
N CYS A 165 -7.09 -10.49 -16.49
CA CYS A 165 -7.33 -11.62 -15.59
C CYS A 165 -8.54 -12.49 -15.98
N SER A 166 -9.45 -11.96 -16.81
CA SER A 166 -10.67 -12.66 -17.22
C SER A 166 -10.51 -13.49 -18.51
N LYS A 167 -9.28 -13.61 -19.04
CA LYS A 167 -8.95 -14.43 -20.20
C LYS A 167 -8.40 -15.79 -19.77
#